data_AF-A0A285M7L3-F1
#
_entry.id   AF-A0A285M7L3-F1
#
_cell.length_a   1.000
_cell.length_b   1.000
_cell.length_c   1.000
_cell.angle_alpha   90.00
_cell.angle_beta   90.00
_cell.angle_gamma   90.00
#
_symmetry.space_group_name_H-M   'P 1'
#
loop_
_entity.id
_entity.type
_entity.pdbx_description
1 polymer ?
#
loop_
_entity_poly.entity_id
_entity_poly.type
_entity_poly.pdbx_seq_one_letter_code
_entity_poly.pdbx_strand_id
1 'polypeptide(L)'
;MSDTGQVSELIRDLTSCKQQAERIGLGFLSDLLAMALLETALQAIGGKEALANPNMRLERLIELKLRTALGGGSGQNIVPMCPEPHSPLRSRREWSDE
;
A
#
# COMPACT_ATOMS: atom_id res chain seq x y z
N MET A 1 -7.32 -1.43 -26.45
CA MET A 1 -7.60 -0.84 -25.12
C MET A 1 -6.68 -1.54 -24.13
N SER A 2 -5.81 -0.81 -23.44
CA SER A 2 -4.84 -1.38 -22.50
C SER A 2 -5.56 -1.86 -21.24
N ASP A 3 -5.15 -2.99 -20.66
CA ASP A 3 -5.75 -3.58 -19.44
C ASP A 3 -5.80 -2.59 -18.26
N THR A 4 -4.86 -1.64 -18.21
CA THR A 4 -4.79 -0.56 -17.22
C THR A 4 -5.97 0.42 -17.28
N GLY A 5 -6.55 0.65 -18.47
CA GLY A 5 -7.72 1.51 -18.63
C GLY A 5 -9.01 0.87 -18.13
N GLN A 6 -9.14 -0.46 -18.25
CA GLN A 6 -10.31 -1.19 -17.74
C GLN A 6 -10.31 -1.26 -16.20
N VAL A 7 -9.12 -1.39 -15.60
CA VAL A 7 -8.96 -1.40 -14.14
C VAL A 7 -9.28 -0.04 -13.51
N SER A 8 -8.90 1.07 -14.15
CA SER A 8 -9.21 2.41 -13.64
C SER A 8 -10.70 2.73 -13.71
N GLU A 9 -11.39 2.31 -14.77
CA GLU A 9 -12.85 2.40 -14.88
C GLU A 9 -13.55 1.57 -13.81
N LEU A 10 -13.12 0.33 -13.60
CA LEU A 10 -13.67 -0.55 -12.57
C LEU A 10 -13.50 0.04 -11.15
N ILE A 11 -12.32 0.58 -10.83
CA ILE A 11 -12.09 1.24 -9.53
C ILE A 11 -13.01 2.46 -9.37
N ARG A 12 -13.23 3.24 -10.44
CA ARG A 12 -14.13 4.40 -10.40
C ARG A 12 -15.57 3.99 -10.13
N ASP A 13 -16.04 2.95 -10.82
CA ASP A 13 -17.42 2.46 -10.69
C ASP A 13 -17.67 1.85 -9.31
N LEU A 14 -16.74 1.04 -8.81
CA LEU A 14 -16.79 0.51 -7.44
C LEU A 14 -16.77 1.62 -6.38
N THR A 15 -15.97 2.68 -6.58
CA THR A 15 -15.93 3.83 -5.67
C THR A 15 -17.27 4.56 -5.65
N SER A 16 -17.88 4.78 -6.82
CA SER A 16 -19.20 5.39 -6.94
C SER A 16 -20.27 4.56 -6.24
N CYS A 17 -20.28 3.23 -6.48
CA CYS A 17 -21.23 2.32 -5.85
C CYS A 17 -21.09 2.33 -4.32
N LYS A 18 -19.85 2.33 -3.82
CA LYS A 18 -19.57 2.41 -2.38
C LYS A 18 -20.17 3.67 -1.77
N GLN A 19 -19.90 4.84 -2.37
CA GLN A 19 -20.44 6.12 -1.88
C GLN A 19 -21.97 6.15 -1.91
N GLN A 20 -22.60 5.52 -2.90
CA GLN A 20 -24.05 5.40 -2.95
C GLN A 20 -24.57 4.51 -1.81
N ALA A 21 -23.97 3.34 -1.59
CA ALA A 21 -24.32 2.43 -0.51
C ALA A 21 -24.24 3.12 0.87
N GLU A 22 -23.19 3.93 1.11
CA GLU A 22 -23.06 4.75 2.32
C GLU A 22 -24.22 5.74 2.46
N ARG A 23 -24.58 6.46 1.39
CA ARG A 23 -25.65 7.48 1.41
C ARG A 23 -27.02 6.88 1.71
N ILE A 24 -27.29 5.65 1.27
CA ILE A 24 -28.58 4.98 1.51
C ILE A 24 -28.57 4.08 2.77
N GLY A 25 -27.52 4.15 3.59
CA GLY A 25 -27.44 3.44 4.87
C GLY A 25 -27.13 1.94 4.77
N LEU A 26 -26.66 1.46 3.62
CA LEU A 26 -26.25 0.06 3.43
C LEU A 26 -24.80 -0.14 3.86
N GLY A 27 -24.53 0.00 5.17
CA GLY A 27 -23.17 -0.09 5.74
C GLY A 27 -22.42 -1.35 5.35
N PHE A 28 -23.06 -2.52 5.48
CA PHE A 28 -22.45 -3.80 5.09
C PHE A 28 -22.06 -3.86 3.60
N LEU A 29 -22.89 -3.30 2.72
CA LEU A 29 -22.58 -3.25 1.28
C LEU A 29 -21.41 -2.30 1.00
N SER A 30 -21.36 -1.16 1.69
CA SER A 30 -20.21 -0.25 1.60
C SER A 30 -18.91 -0.95 2.00
N ASP A 31 -18.93 -1.71 3.10
CA ASP A 31 -17.76 -2.44 3.58
C ASP A 31 -17.30 -3.51 2.58
N LEU A 32 -18.24 -4.27 2.00
CA LEU A 32 -17.95 -5.22 0.92
C LEU A 32 -17.32 -4.52 -0.29
N LEU A 33 -17.86 -3.38 -0.71
CA LEU A 33 -17.33 -2.61 -1.83
C LEU A 33 -15.94 -2.02 -1.51
N ALA A 34 -15.69 -1.63 -0.27
CA ALA A 34 -14.38 -1.16 0.19
C ALA A 34 -13.32 -2.28 0.11
N MET A 35 -13.69 -3.52 0.47
CA MET A 35 -12.81 -4.68 0.32
C MET A 35 -12.52 -4.98 -1.15
N ALA A 36 -13.54 -4.98 -2.01
CA ALA A 36 -13.38 -5.19 -3.45
C ALA A 36 -12.47 -4.12 -4.10
N LEU A 37 -12.61 -2.85 -3.69
CA LEU A 37 -11.72 -1.77 -4.13
C LEU A 37 -10.27 -2.02 -3.74
N LEU A 38 -10.02 -2.45 -2.51
CA LEU A 38 -8.67 -2.74 -2.02
C LEU A 38 -8.06 -3.93 -2.78
N GLU A 39 -8.79 -5.02 -2.97
CA GLU A 39 -8.33 -6.19 -3.73
C GLU A 39 -8.00 -5.81 -5.19
N THR A 40 -8.88 -5.04 -5.83
CA THR A 40 -8.69 -4.58 -7.21
C THR A 40 -7.46 -3.68 -7.32
N ALA A 41 -7.27 -2.74 -6.39
CA ALA A 41 -6.11 -1.86 -6.35
C ALA A 41 -4.80 -2.66 -6.12
N LEU A 42 -4.82 -3.64 -5.22
CA LEU A 42 -3.66 -4.50 -4.94
C LEU A 42 -3.28 -5.36 -6.15
N GLN A 43 -4.28 -5.96 -6.81
CA GLN A 43 -4.06 -6.73 -8.03
C GLN A 43 -3.49 -5.85 -9.15
N ALA A 44 -3.91 -4.58 -9.24
CA ALA A 44 -3.43 -3.65 -10.25
C ALA A 44 -1.95 -3.30 -10.10
N ILE A 45 -1.45 -3.14 -8.87
CA ILE A 45 -0.06 -2.71 -8.60
C ILE A 45 0.92 -3.86 -8.39
N GLY A 46 0.44 -5.01 -7.92
CA GLY A 46 1.28 -6.14 -7.53
C GLY A 46 0.89 -7.47 -8.18
N GLY A 47 -0.08 -7.46 -9.11
CA GLY A 47 -0.57 -8.66 -9.77
C GLY A 47 -1.23 -9.66 -8.81
N LYS A 48 -1.42 -10.90 -9.27
CA LYS A 48 -2.01 -11.98 -8.46
C LYS A 48 -1.13 -12.39 -7.28
N GLU A 49 0.18 -12.17 -7.36
CA GLU A 49 1.13 -12.50 -6.29
C GLU A 49 0.95 -11.63 -5.05
N ALA A 50 0.62 -10.35 -5.22
CA ALA A 50 0.28 -9.47 -4.09
C ALA A 50 -1.00 -9.91 -3.35
N LEU A 51 -1.88 -10.67 -4.00
CA LEU A 51 -3.02 -11.29 -3.33
C LEU A 51 -2.63 -12.60 -2.65
N ALA A 52 -1.68 -13.37 -3.18
CA ALA A 52 -1.28 -14.66 -2.59
C ALA A 52 -0.29 -14.53 -1.42
N ASN A 53 0.62 -13.55 -1.46
CA ASN A 53 1.68 -13.37 -0.48
C ASN A 53 1.33 -12.23 0.51
N PRO A 54 1.14 -12.52 1.81
CA PRO A 54 0.79 -11.50 2.81
C PRO A 54 1.80 -10.37 2.97
N ASN A 55 3.11 -10.65 2.81
CA ASN A 55 4.15 -9.64 2.94
C ASN A 55 4.11 -8.66 1.76
N MET A 56 3.99 -9.18 0.54
CA MET A 56 3.81 -8.35 -0.65
C MET A 56 2.50 -7.57 -0.58
N ARG A 57 1.42 -8.19 -0.06
CA ARG A 57 0.15 -7.50 0.16
C ARG A 57 0.33 -6.27 1.06
N LEU A 58 1.04 -6.43 2.18
CA LEU A 58 1.30 -5.35 3.13
C LEU A 58 2.15 -4.24 2.50
N GLU A 59 3.23 -4.59 1.81
CA GLU A 59 4.08 -3.64 1.10
C GLU A 59 3.28 -2.80 0.09
N ARG A 60 2.42 -3.45 -0.70
CA ARG A 60 1.57 -2.80 -1.69
C ARG A 60 0.48 -1.93 -1.06
N LEU A 61 -0.08 -2.34 0.09
CA LEU A 61 -1.00 -1.49 0.87
C LEU A 61 -0.30 -0.22 1.38
N ILE A 62 0.93 -0.35 1.91
CA ILE A 62 1.73 0.78 2.37
C ILE A 62 2.03 1.72 1.18
N GLU A 63 2.42 1.17 0.04
CA GLU A 63 2.65 1.94 -1.18
C GLU A 63 1.40 2.74 -1.61
N LEU A 64 0.23 2.11 -1.62
CA LEU A 64 -1.04 2.79 -1.94
C LEU A 64 -1.35 3.93 -0.96
N LYS A 65 -1.16 3.69 0.35
CA LYS A 65 -1.38 4.68 1.41
C LYS A 65 -0.43 5.87 1.27
N LEU A 66 0.84 5.61 0.99
CA LEU A 66 1.83 6.65 0.75
C LEU A 66 1.48 7.48 -0.50
N ARG A 67 1.12 6.83 -1.62
CA ARG A 67 0.69 7.53 -2.84
C ARG A 67 -0.53 8.43 -2.62
N THR A 68 -1.48 7.99 -1.79
CA THR A 68 -2.66 8.81 -1.43
C THR A 68 -2.30 9.95 -0.50
N ALA A 69 -1.49 9.71 0.53
CA ALA A 69 -1.08 10.73 1.49
C ALA A 69 -0.17 11.81 0.87
N LEU A 70 0.68 11.43 -0.08
CA LEU A 70 1.60 12.32 -0.78
C LEU A 70 0.96 13.03 -1.99
N GLY A 71 -0.36 12.92 -2.17
CA GLY A 71 -1.10 13.71 -3.13
C GLY A 71 -0.72 13.45 -4.59
N GLY A 72 -0.71 12.19 -5.03
CA GLY A 72 -0.89 11.82 -6.45
C GLY A 72 0.09 12.42 -7.48
N GLY A 73 1.22 12.98 -7.06
CA GLY A 73 2.27 13.46 -7.95
C GLY A 73 3.20 12.32 -8.35
N SER A 74 3.04 11.82 -9.57
CA SER A 74 4.03 10.97 -10.25
C SER A 74 5.42 11.62 -10.16
N GLY A 75 6.30 11.10 -9.30
CA GLY A 75 7.71 11.52 -9.31
C GLY A 75 8.49 11.40 -7.99
N GLN A 76 7.87 11.14 -6.85
CA GLN A 76 8.65 10.93 -5.62
C GLN A 76 9.05 9.46 -5.51
N ASN A 77 10.30 9.19 -5.87
CA ASN A 77 10.98 7.92 -5.67
C ASN A 77 10.98 7.61 -4.16
N ILE A 78 10.07 6.73 -3.73
CA ILE A 78 10.01 6.30 -2.33
C ILE A 78 11.22 5.39 -2.12
N VAL A 79 12.30 5.94 -1.58
CA VAL A 79 13.45 5.16 -1.14
C VAL A 79 13.06 4.53 0.20
N PRO A 80 12.92 3.20 0.30
CA PRO A 80 12.85 2.56 1.61
C PRO A 80 14.16 2.86 2.34
N MET A 81 14.10 3.65 3.40
CA MET A 81 15.22 3.78 4.33
C MET A 81 15.37 2.42 5.01
N CYS A 82 16.25 1.57 4.47
CA CYS A 82 16.80 0.46 5.24
C CYS A 82 17.36 1.08 6.53
N PRO A 83 16.91 0.65 7.72
CA PRO A 83 17.60 1.04 8.93
C PRO A 83 19.05 0.56 8.78
N GLU A 84 20.00 1.50 8.90
CA GLU A 84 21.41 1.15 8.83
C GLU A 84 21.70 -0.01 9.79
N PRO A 85 22.46 -1.03 9.37
CA PRO A 85 22.87 -2.06 10.30
C PRO A 85 23.66 -1.37 11.41
N HIS A 86 23.12 -1.44 12.63
CA HIS A 86 23.73 -0.91 13.84
C HIS A 86 25.23 -1.21 13.82
N SER A 87 26.05 -0.16 13.70
CA SER A 87 27.49 -0.28 13.90
C SER A 87 27.70 -0.86 15.30
N PRO A 88 28.44 -1.98 15.46
CA PRO A 88 28.69 -2.52 16.78
C PRO A 88 29.48 -1.49 17.57
N LEU A 89 28.95 -1.10 18.73
CA LEU A 89 29.62 -0.27 19.71
C LEU A 89 31.03 -0.84 19.92
N ARG A 90 32.06 -0.12 19.45
CA ARG A 90 33.46 -0.45 19.76
C ARG A 90 33.60 -0.40 21.27
N SER A 91 33.64 -1.59 21.88
CA SER A 91 34.03 -1.79 23.27
C SER A 91 35.43 -1.19 23.47
N ARG A 92 35.47 0.01 24.04
CA ARG A 92 36.70 0.67 24.48
C ARG A 92 37.15 -0.08 25.74
N ARG A 93 37.91 -1.15 25.56
CA ARG A 93 38.69 -1.74 26.65
C ARG A 93 39.72 -0.73 27.08
N GLU A 94 39.50 -0.11 28.23
CA GLU A 94 40.52 0.59 28.99
C GLU A 94 41.60 -0.43 29.36
N TRP A 95 42.82 -0.18 28.88
CA TRP A 95 44.02 -0.77 29.45
C TRP A 95 44.69 0.39 30.18
N SER A 96 44.41 0.50 31.47
CA SER A 96 45.31 1.14 32.42
C SER A 96 45.90 0.00 33.21
N ASP A 97 47.15 -0.34 32.92
CA ASP A 97 48.10 -0.95 33.85
C ASP A 97 49.47 -0.90 33.17
N GLU A 98 50.27 0.07 33.64
CA GLU A 98 51.72 0.05 33.94
C GLU A 98 52.36 1.44 33.80
#